data_AF-A0A917DJ50-F1
#
_entry.id   AF-A0A917DJ50-F1
#
_cell.length_a   1.000
_cell.length_b   1.000
_cell.length_c   1.000
_cell.angle_alpha   90.00
_cell.angle_beta   90.00
_cell.angle_gamma   90.00
#
_symmetry.space_group_name_H-M   'P 1'
#
loop_
_entity.id
_entity.type
_entity.pdbx_description
1 polymer ?
#
loop_
_entity_poly.entity_id
_entity_poly.type
_entity_poly.pdbx_seq_one_letter_code
_entity_poly.pdbx_strand_id
1 'polypeptide(L)'
;MKLTPVLAAFALVACSAQPDDPARSPNASETSTPVSEREELLLFTSLPIYWSEGGVGDMLSGNAQTHWARTALETRYDLKPLDTLTSLPESGVLLMAQPRALSGDENVALDNFVRGGGRVVLIVDPMLDVHSSYGFGDRRRPEAIAMLSPILGRWGLKLVHDGREAYAGQWKGRTFPVEEGGLFELTDTGHESRCHLDGEGLVARCNVGTGKIMLLADATFLADGDHAGEGGDALLLGLIEAAATPPKAP
;
A
#
# COMPACT_ATOMS: atom_id res chain seq x y z
N MET A 1 60.75 58.69 -37.90
CA MET A 1 59.73 58.60 -38.96
C MET A 1 58.44 59.20 -38.40
N LYS A 2 58.13 60.47 -38.72
CA LYS A 2 57.08 60.93 -39.66
C LYS A 2 55.67 60.42 -39.28
N LEU A 3 54.58 61.18 -39.16
CA LEU A 3 54.20 62.59 -39.38
C LEU A 3 52.78 62.72 -38.75
N THR A 4 52.42 63.86 -38.14
CA THR A 4 51.02 64.34 -37.94
C THR A 4 50.34 64.56 -39.30
N PRO A 5 48.97 64.62 -39.50
CA PRO A 5 48.03 65.53 -38.78
C PRO A 5 46.51 65.15 -38.72
N VAL A 6 45.77 66.00 -37.99
CA VAL A 6 44.36 66.51 -38.07
C VAL A 6 43.42 65.97 -39.18
N LEU A 7 42.16 65.60 -38.83
CA LEU A 7 40.90 66.20 -39.34
C LEU A 7 39.63 65.57 -38.75
N ALA A 8 38.59 66.40 -38.65
CA ALA A 8 37.25 66.07 -38.23
C ALA A 8 36.33 65.68 -39.41
N ALA A 9 35.22 65.03 -39.04
CA ALA A 9 33.87 65.16 -39.60
C ALA A 9 33.35 64.16 -40.66
N PHE A 10 32.05 63.94 -40.49
CA PHE A 10 30.99 63.49 -41.39
C PHE A 10 30.71 61.99 -41.62
N ALA A 11 29.42 61.71 -41.43
CA ALA A 11 28.70 60.46 -41.50
C ALA A 11 28.52 59.94 -42.93
N LEU A 12 28.27 58.63 -43.07
CA LEU A 12 27.29 58.10 -44.01
C LEU A 12 26.90 56.65 -43.65
N VAL A 13 25.60 56.45 -43.74
CA VAL A 13 24.79 55.25 -43.52
C VAL A 13 25.12 54.16 -44.55
N ALA A 14 25.12 52.89 -44.12
CA ALA A 14 24.72 51.79 -44.97
C ALA A 14 23.92 50.77 -44.14
N CYS A 15 22.64 50.70 -44.44
CA CYS A 15 21.68 49.74 -43.92
C CYS A 15 22.01 48.31 -44.38
N SER A 16 21.97 47.35 -43.46
CA SER A 16 21.44 46.02 -43.75
C SER A 16 20.45 45.67 -42.65
N ALA A 17 19.19 46.02 -42.87
CA ALA A 17 18.07 45.52 -42.08
C ALA A 17 17.86 44.04 -42.46
N GLN A 18 18.18 43.13 -41.54
CA GLN A 18 17.64 41.78 -41.57
C GLN A 18 16.30 41.79 -40.82
N PRO A 19 15.23 41.21 -41.38
CA PRO A 19 13.93 41.16 -40.71
C PRO A 19 13.99 40.24 -39.49
N ASP A 20 13.40 40.72 -38.40
CA ASP A 20 13.20 40.01 -37.14
C ASP A 20 12.52 38.65 -37.37
N ASP A 21 13.16 37.59 -36.87
CA ASP A 21 12.58 36.26 -36.76
C ASP A 21 11.83 36.18 -35.40
N PRO A 22 10.49 36.10 -35.38
CA PRO A 22 9.71 36.18 -34.15
C PRO A 22 9.74 34.89 -33.29
N ALA A 23 10.64 33.96 -33.54
CA ALA A 23 10.63 32.64 -32.90
C ALA A 23 11.81 32.35 -31.97
N ARG A 24 12.39 33.36 -31.30
CA ARG A 24 13.42 33.12 -30.27
C ARG A 24 13.02 33.65 -28.90
N SER A 25 12.24 32.86 -28.16
CA SER A 25 12.13 33.01 -26.71
C SER A 25 13.46 32.63 -26.04
N PRO A 26 14.02 33.48 -25.16
CA PRO A 26 15.21 33.13 -24.38
C PRO A 26 14.80 32.28 -23.17
N ASN A 27 15.48 31.14 -23.00
CA ASN A 27 15.64 30.37 -21.77
C ASN A 27 14.53 30.52 -20.71
N ALA A 28 13.48 29.70 -20.81
CA ALA A 28 12.85 29.16 -19.62
C ALA A 28 13.65 27.92 -19.23
N SER A 29 14.63 28.08 -18.33
CA SER A 29 15.10 26.95 -17.52
C SER A 29 13.93 26.52 -16.65
N GLU A 30 13.11 25.61 -17.17
CA GLU A 30 12.19 24.82 -16.37
C GLU A 30 13.05 24.06 -15.36
N THR A 31 13.13 24.61 -14.16
CA THR A 31 13.60 23.85 -13.00
C THR A 31 12.48 22.87 -12.72
N SER A 32 12.53 21.71 -13.38
CA SER A 32 11.69 20.57 -13.03
C SER A 32 12.08 20.18 -11.61
N THR A 33 11.25 20.57 -10.64
CA THR A 33 11.32 19.99 -9.30
C THR A 33 11.29 18.47 -9.48
N PRO A 34 12.27 17.71 -8.98
CA PRO A 34 12.22 16.26 -9.12
C PRO A 34 10.93 15.80 -8.45
N VAL A 35 10.05 15.17 -9.24
CA VAL A 35 8.90 14.46 -8.69
C VAL A 35 9.52 13.39 -7.79
N SER A 36 9.36 13.54 -6.48
CA SER A 36 9.78 12.50 -5.53
C SER A 36 9.04 11.25 -5.93
N GLU A 37 9.78 10.25 -6.42
CA GLU A 37 9.22 8.95 -6.79
C GLU A 37 8.57 8.36 -5.54
N ARG A 38 7.27 8.06 -5.63
CA ARG A 38 6.52 7.49 -4.49
C ARG A 38 7.08 6.11 -4.17
N GLU A 39 7.12 5.75 -2.90
CA GLU A 39 7.56 4.41 -2.48
C GLU A 39 6.62 3.34 -3.09
N GLU A 40 7.18 2.25 -3.60
CA GLU A 40 6.38 1.13 -4.11
C GLU A 40 5.70 0.38 -2.96
N LEU A 41 4.40 0.09 -3.11
CA LEU A 41 3.64 -0.76 -2.19
C LEU A 41 3.11 -1.97 -2.96
N LEU A 42 3.62 -3.15 -2.61
CA LEU A 42 3.13 -4.41 -3.14
C LEU A 42 1.75 -4.69 -2.54
N LEU A 43 0.79 -5.10 -3.38
CA LEU A 43 -0.59 -5.34 -2.96
C LEU A 43 -1.02 -6.76 -3.35
N PHE A 44 -1.43 -7.55 -2.38
CA PHE A 44 -1.94 -8.91 -2.59
C PHE A 44 -3.26 -9.10 -1.85
N THR A 45 -4.37 -9.13 -2.58
CA THR A 45 -5.71 -8.97 -2.00
C THR A 45 -6.75 -9.75 -2.80
N SER A 46 -7.76 -10.32 -2.14
CA SER A 46 -9.00 -10.73 -2.83
C SER A 46 -10.04 -9.62 -2.88
N LEU A 47 -9.91 -8.60 -2.03
CA LEU A 47 -10.83 -7.45 -2.01
C LEU A 47 -10.69 -6.64 -3.31
N PRO A 48 -11.77 -6.02 -3.82
CA PRO A 48 -11.78 -5.24 -5.05
C PRO A 48 -11.14 -3.85 -4.87
N ILE A 49 -9.95 -3.78 -4.27
CA ILE A 49 -9.21 -2.54 -3.99
C ILE A 49 -8.62 -1.98 -5.29
N TYR A 50 -7.82 -2.79 -6.00
CA TYR A 50 -7.12 -2.34 -7.20
C TYR A 50 -7.98 -2.52 -8.47
N TRP A 51 -8.63 -3.68 -8.56
CA TRP A 51 -9.56 -4.05 -9.62
C TRP A 51 -10.97 -4.13 -9.04
N SER A 52 -11.99 -3.70 -9.78
CA SER A 52 -13.38 -3.97 -9.37
C SER A 52 -13.69 -5.46 -9.42
N GLU A 53 -14.81 -5.90 -8.83
CA GLU A 53 -15.26 -7.29 -8.89
C GLU A 53 -15.39 -7.81 -10.33
N GLY A 54 -15.93 -7.01 -11.26
CA GLY A 54 -16.00 -7.35 -12.69
C GLY A 54 -14.68 -7.22 -13.45
N GLY A 55 -13.60 -6.86 -12.76
CA GLY A 55 -12.24 -6.80 -13.27
C GLY A 55 -12.07 -5.80 -14.42
N VAL A 56 -11.24 -6.17 -15.39
CA VAL A 56 -10.90 -5.31 -16.54
C VAL A 56 -12.13 -4.96 -17.38
N GLY A 57 -13.15 -5.83 -17.43
CA GLY A 57 -14.37 -5.58 -18.21
C GLY A 57 -15.14 -4.35 -17.74
N ASP A 58 -15.29 -4.19 -16.43
CA ASP A 58 -15.96 -3.01 -15.84
C ASP A 58 -15.13 -1.75 -16.04
N MET A 59 -13.80 -1.84 -15.92
CA MET A 59 -12.92 -0.70 -16.15
C MET A 59 -13.00 -0.19 -17.59
N LEU A 60 -13.04 -1.10 -18.57
CA LEU A 60 -13.19 -0.73 -19.99
C LEU A 60 -14.57 -0.13 -20.28
N SER A 61 -15.59 -0.49 -19.50
CA SER A 61 -16.94 0.10 -19.63
C SER A 61 -17.04 1.51 -19.04
N GLY A 62 -16.02 1.98 -18.31
CA GLY A 62 -16.00 3.29 -17.65
C GLY A 62 -16.89 3.39 -16.40
N ASN A 63 -17.51 2.28 -15.98
CA ASN A 63 -18.46 2.25 -14.86
C ASN A 63 -17.85 1.75 -13.54
N ALA A 64 -16.56 1.38 -13.53
CA ALA A 64 -15.90 0.88 -12.33
C ALA A 64 -15.70 2.00 -11.30
N GLN A 65 -16.43 1.93 -10.18
CA GLN A 65 -16.16 2.79 -9.03
C GLN A 65 -14.78 2.45 -8.44
N THR A 66 -13.95 3.47 -8.24
CA THR A 66 -12.63 3.28 -7.62
C THR A 66 -12.80 3.07 -6.12
N HIS A 67 -12.18 2.03 -5.59
CA HIS A 67 -12.18 1.75 -4.16
C HIS A 67 -11.50 2.86 -3.37
N TRP A 68 -12.10 3.29 -2.24
CA TRP A 68 -11.57 4.38 -1.42
C TRP A 68 -10.13 4.13 -0.97
N ALA A 69 -9.81 2.88 -0.59
CA ALA A 69 -8.48 2.50 -0.12
C ALA A 69 -7.43 2.69 -1.21
N ARG A 70 -7.76 2.40 -2.48
CA ARG A 70 -6.86 2.67 -3.60
C ARG A 70 -6.57 4.16 -3.72
N THR A 71 -7.60 5.00 -3.69
CA THR A 71 -7.45 6.46 -3.72
C THR A 71 -6.56 6.94 -2.58
N ALA A 72 -6.78 6.45 -1.35
CA ALA A 72 -5.97 6.81 -0.18
C ALA A 72 -4.50 6.37 -0.33
N LEU A 73 -4.25 5.13 -0.77
CA LEU A 73 -2.90 4.59 -0.93
C LEU A 73 -2.10 5.30 -2.03
N GLU A 74 -2.71 5.58 -3.18
CA GLU A 74 -2.06 6.24 -4.33
C GLU A 74 -1.65 7.70 -4.03
N THR A 75 -2.12 8.29 -2.92
CA THR A 75 -1.60 9.58 -2.44
C THR A 75 -0.13 9.49 -2.01
N ARG A 76 0.31 8.33 -1.49
CA ARG A 76 1.65 8.14 -0.89
C ARG A 76 2.49 7.09 -1.59
N TYR A 77 1.87 6.12 -2.26
CA TYR A 77 2.55 4.95 -2.81
C TYR A 77 2.30 4.78 -4.32
N ASP A 78 3.23 4.11 -4.99
CA ASP A 78 2.99 3.49 -6.30
C ASP A 78 2.56 2.03 -6.08
N LEU A 79 1.28 1.73 -6.36
CA LEU A 79 0.71 0.40 -6.09
C LEU A 79 1.15 -0.62 -7.12
N LYS A 80 1.72 -1.73 -6.64
CA LYS A 80 2.10 -2.89 -7.46
C LYS A 80 1.23 -4.10 -7.09
N PRO A 81 0.09 -4.34 -7.78
CA PRO A 81 -0.72 -5.52 -7.54
C PRO A 81 0.05 -6.79 -7.90
N LEU A 82 -0.08 -7.82 -7.07
CA LEU A 82 0.57 -9.12 -7.24
C LEU A 82 -0.47 -10.23 -7.40
N ASP A 83 -0.24 -11.13 -8.34
CA ASP A 83 -1.04 -12.36 -8.51
C ASP A 83 -0.48 -13.54 -7.68
N THR A 84 0.82 -13.51 -7.42
CA THR A 84 1.57 -14.54 -6.67
C THR A 84 2.65 -13.92 -5.79
N LEU A 85 3.00 -14.63 -4.71
CA LEU A 85 4.05 -14.23 -3.78
C LEU A 85 5.40 -14.95 -4.02
N THR A 86 5.51 -15.77 -5.08
CA THR A 86 6.74 -16.55 -5.35
C THR A 86 7.92 -15.70 -5.84
N SER A 87 7.65 -14.49 -6.34
CA SER A 87 8.66 -13.58 -6.89
C SER A 87 8.62 -12.21 -6.19
N LEU A 88 8.76 -12.21 -4.87
CA LEU A 88 8.88 -10.98 -4.08
C LEU A 88 10.29 -10.37 -4.21
N PRO A 89 10.42 -9.03 -4.17
CA PRO A 89 11.72 -8.36 -4.13
C PRO A 89 12.46 -8.67 -2.82
N GLU A 90 13.76 -8.39 -2.76
CA GLU A 90 14.57 -8.63 -1.55
C GLU A 90 14.09 -7.83 -0.33
N SER A 91 13.51 -6.65 -0.57
CA SER A 91 12.93 -5.80 0.47
C SER A 91 11.76 -4.99 -0.11
N GLY A 92 10.90 -4.48 0.76
CA GLY A 92 9.74 -3.68 0.36
C GLY A 92 8.64 -3.73 1.42
N VAL A 93 7.49 -3.15 1.06
CA VAL A 93 6.26 -3.27 1.85
C VAL A 93 5.23 -4.05 1.05
N LEU A 94 4.68 -5.08 1.70
CA LEU A 94 3.58 -5.88 1.17
C LEU A 94 2.33 -5.65 2.03
N LEU A 95 1.29 -5.09 1.41
CA LEU A 95 -0.06 -5.06 1.96
C LEU A 95 -0.82 -6.31 1.49
N MET A 96 -1.20 -7.15 2.44
CA MET A 96 -2.11 -8.27 2.25
C MET A 96 -3.45 -7.91 2.87
N ALA A 97 -4.49 -7.79 2.05
CA ALA A 97 -5.84 -7.45 2.50
C ALA A 97 -6.80 -8.58 2.11
N GLN A 98 -7.32 -9.30 3.11
CA GLN A 98 -8.10 -10.52 2.93
C GLN A 98 -7.58 -11.40 1.77
N PRO A 99 -6.35 -11.93 1.85
CA PRO A 99 -5.77 -12.66 0.75
C PRO A 99 -6.45 -14.03 0.55
N ARG A 100 -6.40 -14.52 -0.69
CA ARG A 100 -6.71 -15.92 -0.99
C ARG A 100 -5.73 -16.89 -0.34
N ALA A 101 -6.13 -18.15 -0.25
CA ALA A 101 -5.31 -19.23 0.31
C ALA A 101 -3.94 -19.29 -0.38
N LEU A 102 -2.87 -19.31 0.42
CA LEU A 102 -1.49 -19.36 -0.09
C LEU A 102 -1.10 -20.79 -0.45
N SER A 103 -0.42 -20.96 -1.59
CA SER A 103 0.25 -22.22 -1.89
C SER A 103 1.44 -22.48 -0.97
N GLY A 104 1.96 -23.71 -0.93
CA GLY A 104 3.13 -24.05 -0.12
C GLY A 104 4.35 -23.18 -0.43
N ASP A 105 4.66 -23.00 -1.72
CA ASP A 105 5.79 -22.19 -2.18
C ASP A 105 5.62 -20.71 -1.83
N GLU A 106 4.39 -20.21 -1.84
CA GLU A 106 4.10 -18.83 -1.44
C GLU A 106 4.20 -18.61 0.06
N ASN A 107 3.81 -19.59 0.89
CA ASN A 107 4.06 -19.53 2.33
C ASN A 107 5.56 -19.42 2.61
N VAL A 108 6.38 -20.21 1.89
CA VAL A 108 7.84 -20.19 2.03
C VAL A 108 8.42 -18.86 1.53
N ALA A 109 7.99 -18.39 0.36
CA ALA A 109 8.48 -17.14 -0.21
C ALA A 109 8.11 -15.92 0.66
N LEU A 110 6.89 -15.87 1.19
CA LEU A 110 6.44 -14.84 2.12
C LEU A 110 7.25 -14.84 3.41
N ASP A 111 7.47 -16.02 4.00
CA ASP A 111 8.29 -16.13 5.22
C ASP A 111 9.74 -15.68 4.97
N ASN A 112 10.33 -16.10 3.86
CA ASN A 112 11.68 -15.68 3.46
C ASN A 112 11.77 -14.17 3.21
N PHE A 113 10.77 -13.58 2.54
CA PHE A 113 10.68 -12.14 2.31
C PHE A 113 10.70 -11.37 3.63
N VAL A 114 9.85 -11.74 4.59
CA VAL A 114 9.83 -11.07 5.90
C VAL A 114 11.16 -11.30 6.62
N ARG A 115 11.66 -12.53 6.68
CA ARG A 115 12.92 -12.85 7.37
C ARG A 115 14.13 -12.12 6.79
N GLY A 116 14.11 -11.82 5.48
CA GLY A 116 15.12 -11.07 4.76
C GLY A 116 15.06 -9.55 4.99
N GLY A 117 13.98 -9.03 5.57
CA GLY A 117 13.84 -7.60 5.89
C GLY A 117 12.58 -6.97 5.32
N GLY A 118 11.77 -7.73 4.59
CA GLY A 118 10.47 -7.31 4.10
C GLY A 118 9.52 -6.91 5.23
N ARG A 119 8.64 -5.96 4.92
CA ARG A 119 7.57 -5.50 5.82
C ARG A 119 6.24 -6.01 5.29
N VAL A 120 5.44 -6.61 6.16
CA VAL A 120 4.10 -7.09 5.82
C VAL A 120 3.07 -6.37 6.67
N VAL A 121 2.00 -5.90 6.02
CA VAL A 121 0.78 -5.44 6.66
C VAL A 121 -0.30 -6.44 6.27
N LEU A 122 -0.83 -7.19 7.23
CA LEU A 122 -1.87 -8.18 7.01
C LEU A 122 -3.16 -7.70 7.67
N ILE A 123 -4.16 -7.35 6.86
CA ILE A 123 -5.49 -6.97 7.30
C ILE A 123 -6.41 -8.12 6.89
N VAL A 124 -6.93 -8.85 7.87
CA VAL A 124 -7.60 -10.12 7.65
C VAL A 124 -8.71 -10.34 8.64
N ASP A 125 -9.85 -10.77 8.13
CA ASP A 125 -10.99 -11.21 8.91
C ASP A 125 -11.08 -12.75 8.88
N PRO A 126 -11.25 -13.43 10.03
CA PRO A 126 -11.44 -14.88 10.06
C PRO A 126 -12.64 -15.36 9.23
N MET A 127 -13.71 -14.57 9.18
CA MET A 127 -14.97 -14.86 8.53
C MET A 127 -15.60 -13.58 7.97
N LEU A 128 -15.02 -13.08 6.87
CA LEU A 128 -15.47 -11.85 6.23
C LEU A 128 -16.88 -12.02 5.64
N ASP A 129 -17.84 -11.27 6.17
CA ASP A 129 -19.14 -11.08 5.54
C ASP A 129 -19.12 -9.85 4.63
N VAL A 130 -19.18 -10.09 3.32
CA VAL A 130 -19.20 -9.03 2.32
C VAL A 130 -20.18 -9.36 1.21
N HIS A 131 -20.91 -8.33 0.78
CA HIS A 131 -21.76 -8.42 -0.39
C HIS A 131 -20.91 -8.63 -1.65
N SER A 132 -21.32 -9.55 -2.52
CA SER A 132 -20.67 -9.74 -3.82
C SER A 132 -21.71 -10.13 -4.86
N SER A 133 -21.46 -9.70 -6.10
CA SER A 133 -22.28 -10.09 -7.25
C SER A 133 -22.07 -11.56 -7.65
N TYR A 134 -21.05 -12.22 -7.10
CA TYR A 134 -20.68 -13.59 -7.42
C TYR A 134 -21.06 -14.57 -6.30
N GLY A 135 -21.45 -15.78 -6.71
CA GLY A 135 -21.77 -16.88 -5.80
C GLY A 135 -20.53 -17.45 -5.10
N PHE A 136 -20.75 -18.22 -4.04
CA PHE A 136 -19.67 -18.92 -3.33
C PHE A 136 -18.86 -19.83 -4.26
N GLY A 137 -17.54 -19.78 -4.13
CA GLY A 137 -16.60 -20.56 -4.95
C GLY A 137 -16.18 -19.90 -6.27
N ASP A 138 -16.78 -18.77 -6.65
CA ASP A 138 -16.26 -17.95 -7.77
C ASP A 138 -14.98 -17.22 -7.32
N ARG A 139 -13.92 -17.31 -8.12
CA ARG A 139 -12.60 -16.73 -7.82
C ARG A 139 -12.59 -15.20 -7.80
N ARG A 140 -13.62 -14.56 -8.34
CA ARG A 140 -13.78 -13.09 -8.32
C ARG A 140 -14.45 -12.59 -7.04
N ARG A 141 -15.10 -13.49 -6.30
CA ARG A 141 -15.67 -13.16 -5.00
C ARG A 141 -14.52 -12.95 -4.00
N PRO A 142 -14.58 -11.93 -3.14
CA PRO A 142 -13.69 -11.83 -1.99
C PRO A 142 -13.68 -13.11 -1.14
N GLU A 143 -12.53 -13.40 -0.56
CA GLU A 143 -12.30 -14.60 0.24
C GLU A 143 -13.00 -14.46 1.59
N ALA A 144 -14.05 -15.27 1.76
CA ALA A 144 -14.87 -15.22 2.97
C ALA A 144 -14.15 -15.78 4.20
N ILE A 145 -13.29 -16.79 4.03
CA ILE A 145 -12.62 -17.47 5.15
C ILE A 145 -11.10 -17.33 5.02
N ALA A 146 -10.46 -16.81 6.06
CA ALA A 146 -9.00 -16.66 6.08
C ALA A 146 -8.29 -18.01 6.19
N MET A 147 -7.50 -18.36 5.17
CA MET A 147 -6.71 -19.60 5.11
C MET A 147 -5.20 -19.35 5.30
N LEU A 148 -4.85 -18.65 6.38
CA LEU A 148 -3.47 -18.21 6.65
C LEU A 148 -2.80 -18.94 7.83
N SER A 149 -3.43 -19.98 8.38
CA SER A 149 -2.90 -20.74 9.51
C SER A 149 -1.45 -21.21 9.34
N PRO A 150 -1.00 -21.69 8.15
CA PRO A 150 0.39 -22.13 7.98
C PRO A 150 1.40 -21.01 8.20
N ILE A 151 1.22 -19.83 7.60
CA ILE A 151 2.15 -18.72 7.77
C ILE A 151 2.04 -18.07 9.15
N LEU A 152 0.82 -17.90 9.69
CA LEU A 152 0.63 -17.37 11.04
C LEU A 152 1.30 -18.27 12.09
N GLY A 153 1.17 -19.59 11.96
CA GLY A 153 1.81 -20.55 12.86
C GLY A 153 3.34 -20.48 12.83
N ARG A 154 3.94 -20.19 11.67
CA ARG A 154 5.39 -19.94 11.55
C ARG A 154 5.83 -18.67 12.26
N TRP A 155 4.95 -17.70 12.37
CA TRP A 155 5.19 -16.44 13.08
C TRP A 155 4.79 -16.47 14.56
N GLY A 156 4.28 -17.61 15.05
CA GLY A 156 3.87 -17.78 16.45
C GLY A 156 2.50 -17.19 16.76
N LEU A 157 1.62 -17.14 15.76
CA LEU A 157 0.27 -16.61 15.86
C LEU A 157 -0.77 -17.63 15.37
N LYS A 158 -1.98 -17.51 15.88
CA LYS A 158 -3.19 -18.04 15.24
C LYS A 158 -4.24 -16.93 15.19
N LEU A 159 -5.06 -16.95 14.14
CA LEU A 159 -6.24 -16.09 14.02
C LEU A 159 -7.47 -16.93 14.40
N VAL A 160 -8.30 -16.41 15.30
CA VAL A 160 -9.57 -17.02 15.69
C VAL A 160 -10.69 -15.99 15.57
N HIS A 161 -11.91 -16.49 15.42
CA HIS A 161 -13.11 -15.65 15.48
C HIS A 161 -13.32 -15.15 16.92
N ASP A 162 -13.61 -13.87 17.06
CA ASP A 162 -13.75 -13.20 18.35
C ASP A 162 -15.08 -13.56 19.05
N GLY A 163 -16.14 -13.74 18.25
CA GLY A 163 -17.47 -14.10 18.74
C GLY A 163 -18.22 -12.94 19.40
N ARG A 164 -17.60 -11.74 19.42
CA ARG A 164 -18.26 -10.49 19.77
C ARG A 164 -19.17 -10.03 18.63
N GLU A 165 -20.30 -9.42 19.00
CA GLU A 165 -21.08 -8.58 18.08
C GLU A 165 -20.28 -7.33 17.70
N ALA A 166 -20.78 -6.54 16.74
CA ALA A 166 -20.13 -5.33 16.28
C ALA A 166 -19.75 -4.38 17.45
N TYR A 167 -18.51 -3.89 17.44
CA TYR A 167 -17.96 -3.04 18.49
C TYR A 167 -16.99 -1.99 17.93
N ALA A 168 -16.62 -1.01 18.77
CA ALA A 168 -15.63 -0.01 18.41
C ALA A 168 -14.22 -0.45 18.83
N GLY A 169 -13.42 -0.89 17.87
CA GLY A 169 -11.99 -1.18 18.06
C GLY A 169 -11.19 0.10 18.29
N GLN A 170 -10.06 -0.01 19.00
CA GLN A 170 -9.14 1.11 19.22
C GLN A 170 -7.70 0.74 18.93
N TRP A 171 -6.99 1.60 18.21
CA TRP A 171 -5.56 1.49 18.02
C TRP A 171 -4.90 2.85 17.85
N LYS A 172 -3.84 3.12 18.65
CA LYS A 172 -3.13 4.41 18.68
C LYS A 172 -4.05 5.65 18.79
N GLY A 173 -5.10 5.55 19.60
CA GLY A 173 -6.07 6.63 19.80
C GLY A 173 -7.04 6.85 18.64
N ARG A 174 -7.03 5.95 17.64
CA ARG A 174 -8.04 5.89 16.58
C ARG A 174 -9.11 4.88 16.96
N THR A 175 -10.35 5.22 16.68
CA THR A 175 -11.50 4.33 16.86
C THR A 175 -12.03 3.94 15.48
N PHE A 176 -12.37 2.67 15.29
CA PHE A 176 -12.93 2.16 14.03
C PHE A 176 -13.94 1.03 14.33
N PRO A 177 -14.96 0.85 13.48
CA PRO A 177 -15.90 -0.25 13.64
C PRO A 177 -15.19 -1.58 13.40
N VAL A 178 -15.54 -2.58 14.19
CA VAL A 178 -15.17 -3.99 13.99
C VAL A 178 -16.46 -4.79 13.95
N GLU A 179 -16.68 -5.55 12.89
CA GLU A 179 -17.89 -6.34 12.67
C GLU A 179 -17.50 -7.80 12.47
N GLU A 180 -17.89 -8.67 13.41
CA GLU A 180 -17.58 -10.12 13.38
C GLU A 180 -16.08 -10.46 13.17
N GLY A 181 -15.21 -9.52 13.55
CA GLY A 181 -13.77 -9.68 13.40
C GLY A 181 -13.18 -10.82 14.22
N GLY A 182 -11.87 -10.96 14.10
CA GLY A 182 -11.07 -11.92 14.82
C GLY A 182 -10.21 -11.33 15.91
N LEU A 183 -9.44 -12.23 16.51
CA LEU A 183 -8.34 -11.89 17.40
C LEU A 183 -7.16 -12.84 17.18
N PHE A 184 -5.97 -12.27 17.29
CA PHE A 184 -4.72 -13.00 17.26
C PHE A 184 -4.40 -13.52 18.66
N GLU A 185 -4.04 -14.80 18.72
CA GLU A 185 -3.48 -15.42 19.92
C GLU A 185 -2.04 -15.85 19.65
N LEU A 186 -1.18 -15.68 20.66
CA LEU A 186 0.17 -16.23 20.64
C LEU A 186 0.11 -17.75 20.71
N THR A 187 1.00 -18.41 19.98
CA THR A 187 1.20 -19.86 20.04
C THR A 187 2.59 -20.19 20.56
N ASP A 188 2.79 -21.43 21.00
CA ASP A 188 4.12 -21.93 21.37
C ASP A 188 5.02 -22.23 20.15
N THR A 189 4.53 -21.96 18.93
CA THR A 189 5.28 -22.13 17.68
C THR A 189 5.97 -20.82 17.29
N GLY A 190 6.79 -20.86 16.23
CA GLY A 190 7.41 -19.65 15.68
C GLY A 190 8.50 -19.04 16.55
N HIS A 191 9.27 -19.85 17.28
CA HIS A 191 10.32 -19.47 18.25
C HIS A 191 11.33 -18.38 17.83
N GLU A 192 11.41 -18.06 16.55
CA GLU A 192 12.29 -17.01 15.99
C GLU A 192 11.57 -15.67 15.78
N SER A 193 10.30 -15.60 16.14
CA SER A 193 9.43 -14.43 16.02
C SER A 193 9.15 -13.83 17.39
N ARG A 194 9.10 -12.51 17.47
CA ARG A 194 8.68 -11.79 18.69
C ARG A 194 7.46 -10.96 18.39
N CYS A 195 6.31 -11.43 18.83
CA CYS A 195 5.01 -10.79 18.62
C CYS A 195 4.49 -10.13 19.91
N HIS A 196 3.87 -8.97 19.74
CA HIS A 196 3.14 -8.25 20.77
C HIS A 196 1.71 -8.03 20.31
N LEU A 197 0.75 -8.30 21.20
CA LEU A 197 -0.67 -8.10 20.95
C LEU A 197 -1.12 -6.77 21.55
N ASP A 198 -1.93 -6.03 20.80
CA ASP A 198 -2.61 -4.81 21.21
C ASP A 198 -4.13 -5.00 21.06
N GLY A 199 -4.94 -4.25 21.80
CA GLY A 199 -6.40 -4.27 21.65
C GLY A 199 -7.03 -5.66 21.83
N GLU A 200 -6.63 -6.38 22.89
CA GLU A 200 -7.12 -7.74 23.20
C GLU A 200 -6.87 -8.77 22.08
N GLY A 201 -5.84 -8.54 21.24
CA GLY A 201 -5.49 -9.42 20.13
C GLY A 201 -6.04 -8.96 18.78
N LEU A 202 -6.84 -7.88 18.73
CA LEU A 202 -7.29 -7.28 17.46
C LEU A 202 -6.10 -6.87 16.57
N VAL A 203 -5.01 -6.41 17.18
CA VAL A 203 -3.79 -6.03 16.48
C VAL A 203 -2.61 -6.86 16.99
N ALA A 204 -1.77 -7.32 16.07
CA ALA A 204 -0.50 -7.95 16.41
C ALA A 204 0.66 -7.28 15.68
N ARG A 205 1.80 -7.14 16.36
CA ARG A 205 3.04 -6.59 15.82
C ARG A 205 4.18 -7.54 16.07
N CYS A 206 4.86 -7.96 15.02
CA CYS A 206 5.91 -8.98 15.11
C CYS A 206 7.24 -8.51 14.51
N ASN A 207 8.32 -8.92 15.15
CA ASN A 207 9.64 -9.02 14.53
C ASN A 207 9.86 -10.47 14.10
N VAL A 208 10.14 -10.71 12.81
CA VAL A 208 10.44 -12.04 12.28
C VAL A 208 11.72 -11.95 11.46
N GLY A 209 12.80 -12.58 11.92
CA GLY A 209 14.13 -12.33 11.37
C GLY A 209 14.48 -10.85 11.43
N THR A 210 14.86 -10.26 10.30
CA THR A 210 15.13 -8.81 10.19
C THR A 210 13.88 -7.98 9.89
N GLY A 211 12.83 -8.59 9.32
CA GLY A 211 11.60 -7.90 8.92
C GLY A 211 10.60 -7.66 10.03
N LYS A 212 9.42 -7.20 9.60
CA LYS A 212 8.36 -6.69 10.46
C LYS A 212 7.00 -7.08 9.91
N ILE A 213 6.08 -7.38 10.82
CA ILE A 213 4.70 -7.69 10.48
C ILE A 213 3.78 -6.86 11.34
N MET A 214 2.85 -6.16 10.70
CA MET A 214 1.70 -5.49 11.31
C MET A 214 0.46 -6.25 10.92
N LEU A 215 -0.34 -6.68 11.89
CA LEU A 215 -1.57 -7.43 11.63
C LEU A 215 -2.77 -6.74 12.27
N LEU A 216 -3.89 -6.75 11.56
CA LEU A 216 -5.21 -6.35 12.04
C LEU A 216 -6.19 -7.49 11.74
N ALA A 217 -6.91 -7.93 12.76
CA ALA A 217 -7.82 -9.08 12.72
C ALA A 217 -9.24 -8.71 12.27
N ASP A 218 -9.39 -7.68 11.45
CA ASP A 218 -10.67 -7.29 10.86
C ASP A 218 -10.38 -6.65 9.50
N ALA A 219 -11.12 -7.08 8.47
CA ALA A 219 -11.00 -6.57 7.11
C ALA A 219 -12.28 -5.89 6.62
N THR A 220 -13.34 -5.84 7.44
CA THR A 220 -14.66 -5.33 7.05
C THR A 220 -14.58 -3.87 6.60
N PHE A 221 -13.81 -3.04 7.31
CA PHE A 221 -13.62 -1.63 6.94
C PHE A 221 -12.95 -1.45 5.56
N LEU A 222 -12.17 -2.42 5.07
CA LEU A 222 -11.61 -2.43 3.72
C LEU A 222 -12.55 -3.05 2.69
N ALA A 223 -13.44 -3.94 3.09
CA ALA A 223 -14.32 -4.67 2.19
C ALA A 223 -15.53 -3.83 1.77
N ASP A 224 -16.00 -2.95 2.65
CA ASP A 224 -17.12 -2.06 2.41
C ASP A 224 -16.76 -0.61 2.73
N GLY A 225 -16.91 0.27 1.75
CA GLY A 225 -16.58 1.69 1.87
C GLY A 225 -17.43 2.44 2.90
N ASP A 226 -18.66 1.98 3.17
CA ASP A 226 -19.51 2.58 4.20
C ASP A 226 -18.98 2.26 5.61
N HIS A 227 -18.31 1.11 5.77
CA HIS A 227 -17.69 0.64 7.01
C HIS A 227 -16.27 1.17 7.22
N ALA A 228 -15.67 1.86 6.24
CA ALA A 228 -14.38 2.52 6.40
C ALA A 228 -14.39 3.56 7.54
N GLY A 229 -15.56 4.13 7.82
CA GLY A 229 -15.78 5.13 8.87
C GLY A 229 -15.02 6.44 8.66
N GLU A 230 -15.19 7.39 9.57
CA GLU A 230 -14.41 8.62 9.59
C GLU A 230 -12.95 8.29 9.98
N GLY A 231 -12.02 8.43 9.03
CA GLY A 231 -10.59 8.22 9.26
C GLY A 231 -10.04 6.83 8.90
N GLY A 232 -10.78 6.02 8.13
CA GLY A 232 -10.30 4.73 7.61
C GLY A 232 -9.00 4.83 6.79
N ASP A 233 -8.83 5.92 6.05
CA ASP A 233 -7.58 6.26 5.34
C ASP A 233 -6.40 6.43 6.31
N ALA A 234 -6.62 7.15 7.40
CA ALA A 234 -5.61 7.41 8.41
C ALA A 234 -5.30 6.18 9.27
N LEU A 235 -6.28 5.28 9.47
CA LEU A 235 -6.05 3.95 10.02
C LEU A 235 -5.16 3.13 9.07
N LEU A 236 -5.56 2.95 7.81
CA LEU A 236 -4.84 2.16 6.82
C LEU A 236 -3.38 2.63 6.66
N LEU A 237 -3.17 3.92 6.44
CA LEU A 237 -1.84 4.50 6.32
C LEU A 237 -1.03 4.37 7.62
N GLY A 238 -1.70 4.49 8.77
CA GLY A 238 -1.08 4.30 10.09
C GLY A 238 -0.60 2.87 10.32
N LEU A 239 -1.37 1.86 9.90
CA LEU A 239 -0.97 0.44 9.97
C LEU A 239 0.30 0.20 9.12
N ILE A 240 0.33 0.75 7.90
CA ILE A 240 1.49 0.64 7.00
C ILE A 240 2.73 1.30 7.61
N GLU A 241 2.59 2.50 8.17
CA GLU A 241 3.69 3.19 8.83
C GLU A 241 4.18 2.44 10.07
N ALA A 242 3.27 1.83 10.84
CA ALA A 242 3.65 1.06 12.02
C ALA A 242 4.53 -0.17 11.69
N ALA A 243 4.34 -0.77 10.50
CA ALA A 243 5.19 -1.87 10.02
C ALA A 243 6.65 -1.44 9.76
N ALA A 244 6.95 -0.14 9.71
CA ALA A 244 8.33 0.36 9.57
C ALA A 244 9.15 0.25 10.86
N THR A 245 8.51 0.09 12.02
CA THR A 245 9.17 0.14 13.33
C THR A 245 9.03 -1.16 14.09
N PRO A 246 10.04 -1.61 14.87
CA PRO A 246 9.88 -2.76 15.74
C PRO A 246 8.75 -2.50 16.76
N PRO A 247 7.97 -3.54 17.14
CA PRO A 247 7.10 -3.45 18.30
C PRO A 247 7.93 -2.99 19.50
N LYS A 248 7.48 -1.92 20.14
CA LYS A 248 7.99 -1.53 21.45
C LYS A 248 7.37 -2.46 22.48
N ALA A 249 8.17 -2.93 23.43
CA ALA A 249 7.62 -3.56 24.62
C ALA A 249 6.67 -2.55 25.31
N PRO A 250 5.55 -3.04 25.87
CA PRO A 250 4.62 -2.19 26.62
C PRO A 250 5.31 -1.49 27.80
#